data_AF-A0A803NQQ2-F1
#
_entry.id   AF-A0A803NQQ2-F1
#
_cell.length_a   1.000
_cell.length_b   1.000
_cell.length_c   1.000
_cell.angle_alpha   90.00
_cell.angle_beta   90.00
_cell.angle_gamma   90.00
#
_symmetry.space_group_name_H-M   'P 1'
#
loop_
_entity.id
_entity.type
_entity.pdbx_description
1 polymer ?
#
loop_
_entity_poly.entity_id
_entity_poly.type
_entity_poly.pdbx_seq_one_letter_code
_entity_poly.pdbx_strand_id
1 'polypeptide(L)'
;MFVGNFIGIICARSLHYQFYSWYFYSIPYLLWKTRYPTLLRVLLFIGIEFCWNVYPSNAFSSALLLCLHLVILFGLWSAPSEFPYVSNTKTE
;
A
#
# COMPACT_ATOMS: atom_id res chain seq x y z
N MET A 1 0.14 13.00 0.93
CA MET A 1 -0.96 12.97 -0.08
C MET A 1 -1.27 11.54 -0.56
N PHE A 2 -0.30 10.76 -1.03
CA PHE A 2 -0.55 9.39 -1.55
C PHE A 2 -1.19 8.43 -0.55
N VAL A 3 -0.74 8.43 0.72
CA VAL A 3 -1.30 7.59 1.79
C VAL A 3 -2.75 7.95 2.11
N GLY A 4 -3.10 9.23 2.11
CA GLY A 4 -4.47 9.69 2.36
C GLY A 4 -5.43 9.27 1.26
N ASN A 5 -5.01 9.35 -0.01
CA ASN A 5 -5.78 8.83 -1.15
C ASN A 5 -5.97 7.31 -1.03
N PHE A 6 -4.93 6.59 -0.62
CA PHE A 6 -5.00 5.15 -0.37
C PHE A 6 -6.01 4.78 0.71
N ILE A 7 -6.00 5.47 1.86
CA ILE A 7 -6.96 5.26 2.95
C ILE A 7 -8.40 5.56 2.48
N GLY A 8 -8.60 6.60 1.69
CA GLY A 8 -9.91 6.93 1.11
C GLY A 8 -10.46 5.81 0.22
N ILE A 9 -9.61 5.20 -0.61
CA ILE A 9 -9.98 4.09 -1.49
C ILE A 9 -10.34 2.82 -0.67
N ILE A 10 -9.59 2.54 0.40
CA ILE A 10 -9.88 1.44 1.34
C ILE A 10 -11.27 1.60 1.97
N CYS A 11 -11.60 2.81 2.44
CA CYS A 11 -12.91 3.12 3.02
C CYS A 11 -14.05 3.12 2.00
N ALA A 12 -13.79 3.44 0.74
CA ALA A 12 -14.82 3.58 -0.28
C ALA A 12 -15.39 2.24 -0.79
N ARG A 13 -14.76 1.09 -0.47
CA ARG A 13 -15.23 -0.29 -0.79
C ARG A 13 -15.64 -0.50 -2.27
N SER A 14 -15.28 0.40 -3.19
CA SER A 14 -15.82 0.43 -4.54
C SER A 14 -14.75 -0.01 -5.53
N LEU A 15 -14.96 -1.21 -6.08
CA LEU A 15 -14.12 -1.87 -7.08
C LEU A 15 -14.40 -1.25 -8.45
N HIS A 16 -14.08 0.04 -8.62
CA HIS A 16 -14.18 0.70 -9.91
C HIS A 16 -12.77 0.82 -10.51
N TYR A 17 -12.58 0.32 -11.73
CA TYR A 17 -11.30 0.34 -12.45
C TYR A 17 -10.67 1.75 -12.52
N GLN A 18 -11.48 2.80 -12.46
CA GLN A 18 -11.04 4.19 -12.42
C GLN A 18 -10.20 4.53 -11.18
N PHE A 19 -10.50 3.94 -10.01
CA PHE A 19 -9.67 4.11 -8.80
C PHE A 19 -8.42 3.23 -8.83
N TYR A 20 -8.45 2.12 -9.58
CA TYR A 20 -7.33 1.18 -9.68
C TYR A 20 -6.13 1.77 -10.41
N SER A 21 -6.33 2.51 -11.50
CA SER A 21 -5.23 3.10 -12.27
C SER A 21 -4.38 4.08 -11.46
N TRP A 22 -5.01 4.84 -10.55
CA TRP A 22 -4.32 5.76 -9.64
C TRP A 22 -3.57 5.03 -8.53
N TYR A 23 -4.17 3.96 -8.02
CA TYR A 23 -3.61 3.14 -6.97
C TYR A 23 -2.37 2.37 -7.46
N PHE A 24 -2.46 1.73 -8.63
CA PHE A 24 -1.44 0.86 -9.21
C PHE A 24 -0.04 1.52 -9.25
N TYR A 25 0.03 2.77 -9.71
CA TYR A 25 1.29 3.52 -9.76
C TYR A 25 1.85 3.89 -8.37
N SER A 26 1.00 4.01 -7.36
CA SER A 26 1.39 4.39 -6.00
C SER A 26 1.87 3.19 -5.17
N ILE A 27 1.41 1.96 -5.46
CA ILE A 27 1.82 0.73 -4.73
C ILE A 27 3.33 0.54 -4.66
N PRO A 28 4.08 0.50 -5.79
CA PRO A 28 5.51 0.22 -5.74
C PRO A 28 6.25 1.30 -4.94
N TYR A 29 5.80 2.55 -5.03
CA TYR A 29 6.34 3.66 -4.25
C TYR A 29 6.08 3.49 -2.74
N LEU A 30 4.87 3.13 -2.32
CA LEU A 30 4.54 2.86 -0.91
C LEU A 30 5.32 1.65 -0.37
N LEU A 31 5.43 0.57 -1.14
CA LEU A 31 6.19 -0.62 -0.76
C LEU A 31 7.68 -0.32 -0.57
N TRP A 32 8.27 0.54 -1.40
CA TRP A 32 9.67 0.93 -1.24
C TRP A 32 9.93 1.81 -0.03
N LYS A 33 8.92 2.57 0.42
CA LYS A 33 8.97 3.33 1.68
C LYS A 33 8.92 2.43 2.91
N THR A 34 8.30 1.25 2.82
CA THR A 34 8.28 0.29 3.93
C THR A 34 9.59 -0.50 4.05
N ARG A 35 10.08 -0.72 5.28
CA ARG A 35 11.26 -1.56 5.57
C ARG A 35 10.95 -3.06 5.48
N TYR A 36 10.05 -3.47 4.59
CA TYR A 36 9.74 -4.87 4.38
C TYR A 36 10.80 -5.55 3.51
N PRO A 37 11.08 -6.85 3.75
CA PRO A 37 11.95 -7.62 2.88
C PRO A 37 11.37 -7.65 1.46
N THR A 38 12.24 -7.66 0.45
CA THR A 38 11.86 -7.59 -0.97
C THR A 38 10.83 -8.65 -1.35
N LEU A 39 10.90 -9.84 -0.73
CA LEU A 39 9.92 -10.92 -0.90
C LEU A 39 8.51 -10.50 -0.49
N LEU A 40 8.33 -9.87 0.67
CA LEU A 40 7.02 -9.45 1.14
C LEU A 40 6.43 -8.36 0.24
N ARG A 41 7.28 -7.46 -0.27
CA ARG A 41 6.88 -6.43 -1.24
C ARG A 41 6.28 -7.07 -2.50
N VAL A 42 7.00 -8.03 -3.10
CA VAL A 42 6.54 -8.71 -4.31
C VAL A 42 5.28 -9.53 -4.03
N LEU A 43 5.21 -10.21 -2.88
CA LEU A 43 4.05 -11.02 -2.49
C LEU A 43 2.79 -10.17 -2.30
N LEU A 44 2.91 -8.98 -1.70
CA LEU A 44 1.83 -8.02 -1.58
C LEU A 44 1.36 -7.51 -2.96
N PHE A 45 2.29 -7.23 -3.87
CA PHE A 45 1.96 -6.79 -5.23
C PHE A 45 1.18 -7.85 -6.01
N ILE A 46 1.70 -9.08 -6.03
CA ILE A 46 1.06 -10.23 -6.69
C ILE A 46 -0.29 -10.55 -6.03
N GLY A 47 -0.40 -10.46 -4.70
CA GLY A 47 -1.67 -10.71 -4.00
C GLY A 47 -2.76 -9.70 -4.40
N ILE A 48 -2.40 -8.44 -4.65
CA ILE A 48 -3.33 -7.40 -5.11
C ILE A 48 -3.76 -7.66 -6.55
N GLU A 49 -2.82 -8.00 -7.43
CA GLU A 49 -3.12 -8.39 -8.82
C GLU A 49 -4.00 -9.64 -8.89
N PHE A 50 -3.73 -10.64 -8.04
CA PHE A 50 -4.52 -11.86 -7.96
C PHE A 50 -5.95 -11.58 -7.49
N CYS A 51 -6.12 -10.77 -6.45
CA CYS A 51 -7.45 -10.33 -6.01
C CYS A 51 -8.22 -9.57 -7.10
N TRP A 52 -7.52 -8.85 -7.98
CA TRP A 52 -8.09 -8.16 -9.14
C TRP A 52 -8.37 -9.07 -10.35
N ASN A 53 -7.65 -10.19 -10.48
CA ASN A 53 -7.82 -11.13 -11.57
C ASN A 53 -8.98 -12.13 -11.32
N VAL A 54 -9.37 -12.33 -10.06
CA VAL A 54 -10.53 -13.17 -9.69
C VAL A 54 -11.84 -12.43 -9.99
N TYR A 55 -12.44 -12.75 -11.14
CA TYR A 55 -13.81 -12.40 -11.50
C TYR A 55 -14.66 -13.69 -11.52
N PRO A 56 -15.79 -13.83 -10.79
CA PRO A 56 -16.57 -12.83 -10.04
C PRO A 56 -16.06 -12.55 -8.61
N SER A 57 -16.40 -11.36 -8.10
CA SER A 57 -16.02 -10.87 -6.78
C SER A 57 -16.74 -11.61 -5.66
N ASN A 58 -16.13 -12.69 -5.16
CA ASN A 58 -16.52 -13.29 -3.89
C ASN A 58 -16.22 -12.32 -2.73
N ALA A 59 -17.11 -12.27 -1.73
CA ALA A 59 -16.92 -11.46 -0.52
C ALA A 59 -15.56 -11.72 0.16
N PHE A 60 -15.05 -12.95 0.01
CA PHE A 60 -13.73 -13.37 0.47
C PHE A 60 -12.58 -12.61 -0.22
N SER A 61 -12.64 -12.42 -1.54
CA SER A 61 -11.60 -11.70 -2.30
C SER A 61 -11.54 -10.22 -1.93
N SER A 62 -12.70 -9.60 -1.67
CA SER A 62 -12.78 -8.21 -1.21
C SER A 62 -12.22 -8.04 0.21
N ALA A 63 -12.51 -8.97 1.13
CA ALA A 63 -11.95 -8.97 2.48
C ALA A 63 -10.42 -9.23 2.48
N LEU A 64 -9.94 -10.14 1.64
CA LEU A 64 -8.52 -10.44 1.49
C LEU A 64 -7.76 -9.21 0.94
N LEU A 65 -8.30 -8.56 -0.08
CA LEU A 65 -7.77 -7.31 -0.62
C LEU A 65 -7.67 -6.23 0.47
N LEU A 66 -8.72 -6.07 1.29
CA LEU A 66 -8.72 -5.14 2.43
C LEU A 66 -7.61 -5.47 3.43
N CYS A 67 -7.45 -6.74 3.81
CA CYS A 67 -6.39 -7.16 4.71
C CYS A 67 -4.99 -6.87 4.15
N LEU A 68 -4.74 -7.14 2.86
CA LEU A 68 -3.47 -6.78 2.20
C LEU A 68 -3.23 -5.27 2.27
N HIS A 69 -4.27 -4.46 2.03
CA HIS A 69 -4.17 -3.01 2.10
C HIS A 69 -3.86 -2.51 3.53
N LEU A 70 -4.47 -3.12 4.55
CA LEU A 70 -4.20 -2.80 5.95
C LEU A 70 -2.77 -3.17 6.38
N VAL A 71 -2.24 -4.30 5.89
CA VAL A 71 -0.84 -4.68 6.13
C VAL A 71 0.13 -3.65 5.55
N ILE A 72 -0.13 -3.16 4.33
CA ILE A 72 0.68 -2.09 3.73
C ILE A 72 0.59 -0.80 4.56
N LEU A 73 -0.61 -0.46 5.04
CA LEU A 73 -0.81 0.72 5.89
C LEU A 73 -0.03 0.62 7.21
N PHE A 74 -0.07 -0.56 7.85
CA PHE A 74 0.65 -0.81 9.09
C PHE A 74 2.17 -0.76 8.89
N GLY A 75 2.67 -1.35 7.80
CA GLY A 75 4.09 -1.26 7.44
C GLY A 75 4.54 0.18 7.18
N LEU A 76 3.66 1.01 6.63
CA LEU A 76 3.94 2.42 6.41
C LEU A 76 3.91 3.23 7.71
N TRP A 77 3.05 2.87 8.66
CA TRP A 77 3.03 3.47 9.99
C TRP A 77 4.30 3.14 10.79
N SER A 78 4.82 1.92 10.68
CA SER A 78 6.07 1.51 11.32
C SER A 78 7.33 2.01 10.61
N ALA A 79 7.23 2.55 9.38
CA ALA A 79 8.39 3.08 8.69
C ALA A 79 8.85 4.39 9.36
N PRO A 80 10.09 4.49 9.85
CA PRO A 80 10.59 5.73 10.44
C PRO A 80 10.59 6.84 9.38
N SER A 81 10.04 7.99 9.75
CA SER A 81 10.18 9.20 8.94
C SER A 81 11.63 9.65 9.01
N GLU A 82 12.39 9.37 7.96
CA GLU A 82 13.72 9.94 7.77
C GLU A 82 13.57 11.47 7.81
N PHE A 83 14.04 12.09 8.88
CA PHE A 83 14.01 13.54 9.05
C PHE A 83 15.37 14.10 8.62
N PRO A 84 15.54 14.49 7.34
CA PRO A 84 16.84 14.91 6.81
C PRO A 84 17.43 16.12 7.56
N TYR A 85 16.60 16.91 8.24
CA TYR A 85 17.00 18.12 8.95
C TYR A 85 17.70 17.88 10.29
N VAL A 86 17.56 16.70 10.92
CA VAL A 86 18.22 16.38 12.21
C VAL A 86 19.71 16.02 12.01
N SER A 87 20.13 15.70 10.78
CA SER A 87 21.51 15.31 10.48
C SER A 87 22.52 16.46 10.53
N ASN A 88 22.09 17.71 10.35
CA ASN A 88 22.98 18.88 10.27
C ASN A 88 23.29 19.54 11.63
N THR A 89 22.75 19.05 12.75
CA THR A 89 22.94 19.68 14.07
C THR A 89 23.95 18.95 14.97
N LYS A 90 24.60 17.89 14.46
CA LYS A 90 25.58 17.09 15.23
C LYS A 90 27.01 17.20 14.72
N THR A 91 27.25 17.99 13.69
CA THR A 91 28.58 18.34 13.22
C THR A 91 28.71 19.86 13.28
N GLU A 92 29.43 20.29 14.32
CA GLU A 92 30.02 21.62 14.53
C GLU A 92 29.14 22.71 15.15
#